data_AF-G9M979-F1
#
_entry.id   AF-G9M979-F1
#
_cell.length_a   1.000
_cell.length_b   1.000
_cell.length_c   1.000
_cell.angle_alpha   90.00
_cell.angle_beta   90.00
_cell.angle_gamma   90.00
#
_symmetry.space_group_name_H-M   'P 1'
#
loop_
_entity.id
_entity.type
_entity.pdbx_description
1 polymer ?
#
loop_
_entity_poly.entity_id
_entity_poly.type
_entity_poly.pdbx_seq_one_letter_code
_entity_poly.pdbx_strand_id
1 'polypeptide(L)' 'ALHRNGMERLLRSNKVLSLQELCCRAIVARTTQYGINQLPLPVPIKSHLKSYALTSFSTLSMSLPRNSAS' A
#
# COMPACT_ATOMS: atom_id res chain seq x y z
N ALA A 1 7.20 -31.23 -20.77
CA ALA A 1 6.19 -30.33 -20.20
C ALA A 1 6.88 -29.31 -19.31
N LEU A 2 6.58 -28.02 -19.44
CA LEU A 2 7.24 -26.94 -18.68
C LEU A 2 6.74 -26.94 -17.21
N HIS A 3 7.61 -27.26 -16.27
CA HIS A 3 7.32 -27.31 -14.84
C HIS A 3 7.22 -25.86 -14.29
N ARG A 4 6.01 -25.41 -13.91
CA ARG A 4 5.77 -24.07 -13.34
C ARG A 4 6.25 -24.02 -11.88
N ASN A 5 7.57 -23.94 -11.66
CA ASN A 5 8.16 -23.78 -10.33
C ASN A 5 7.73 -22.44 -9.68
N GLY A 6 6.68 -22.45 -8.86
CA GLY A 6 6.37 -21.34 -7.94
C GLY A 6 5.68 -20.10 -8.54
N MET A 7 5.23 -20.15 -9.80
CA MET A 7 4.49 -19.03 -10.43
C MET A 7 3.07 -18.83 -9.88
N GLU A 8 2.55 -19.78 -9.10
CA GLU A 8 1.25 -19.71 -8.44
C GLU A 8 1.09 -18.55 -7.45
N ARG A 9 2.19 -18.07 -6.82
CA ARG A 9 2.17 -16.86 -5.99
C ARG A 9 2.23 -15.57 -6.81
N LEU A 10 2.89 -15.58 -7.96
CA LEU A 10 3.09 -14.40 -8.82
C LEU A 10 1.83 -14.05 -9.63
N LEU A 11 1.00 -15.05 -9.93
CA LEU A 11 -0.23 -14.86 -10.72
C LEU A 11 -1.48 -14.55 -9.87
N ARG A 12 -1.44 -14.72 -8.54
CA ARG A 12 -2.65 -14.70 -7.69
C ARG A 12 -3.34 -13.33 -7.59
N SER A 13 -2.67 -12.21 -7.87
CA SER A 13 -3.31 -10.88 -7.87
C SER A 13 -2.44 -9.86 -8.61
N ASN A 14 -2.35 -9.93 -9.94
CA ASN A 14 -1.84 -8.80 -10.73
C ASN A 14 -2.89 -7.69 -10.82
N LYS A 15 -3.42 -7.26 -9.67
CA LYS A 15 -4.32 -6.11 -9.61
C LYS A 15 -3.47 -4.88 -9.82
N VAL A 16 -3.40 -4.43 -11.06
CA VAL A 16 -2.78 -3.16 -11.42
C VAL A 16 -3.50 -2.07 -10.62
N LEU A 17 -2.77 -1.39 -9.74
CA LEU A 17 -3.31 -0.27 -8.99
C LEU A 17 -3.49 0.91 -9.92
N SER A 18 -4.60 1.62 -9.79
CA SER A 18 -4.75 2.92 -10.44
C SER A 18 -3.66 3.87 -9.97
N LEU A 19 -3.24 4.81 -10.83
CA LEU A 19 -2.25 5.84 -10.47
C LEU A 19 -2.65 6.57 -9.17
N GLN A 20 -3.93 6.90 -9.03
CA GLN A 20 -4.47 7.53 -7.82
C GLN A 20 -4.19 6.71 -6.56
N GLU A 21 -4.40 5.39 -6.61
CA GLU A 21 -4.20 4.49 -5.49
C GLU A 21 -2.70 4.37 -5.13
N LEU A 22 -1.83 4.34 -6.15
CA LEU A 22 -0.38 4.37 -5.96
C LEU A 22 0.07 5.69 -5.30
N CYS A 23 -0.41 6.83 -5.81
CA CYS A 23 -0.13 8.15 -5.24
C CYS A 23 -0.63 8.26 -3.79
N CYS A 24 -1.85 7.81 -3.50
CA CYS A 24 -2.40 7.80 -2.13
C CYS A 24 -1.52 7.02 -1.17
N ARG A 25 -1.10 5.81 -1.55
CA ARG A 25 -0.20 4.97 -0.74
C ARG A 25 1.17 5.62 -0.52
N ALA A 26 1.76 6.19 -1.57
CA ALA A 26 3.06 6.86 -1.48
C ALA A 26 3.03 8.08 -0.55
N ILE A 27 1.96 8.89 -0.64
CA ILE A 27 1.76 10.05 0.24
C ILE A 27 1.65 9.57 1.69
N VAL A 28 0.69 8.69 1.99
CA VAL A 28 0.46 8.14 3.34
C VAL A 28 1.72 7.53 3.95
N ALA A 29 2.54 6.83 3.17
CA ALA A 29 3.79 6.23 3.66
C ALA A 29 4.85 7.27 4.09
N ARG A 30 4.75 8.52 3.59
CA ARG A 30 5.73 9.59 3.82
C ARG A 30 5.17 10.75 4.67
N THR A 31 3.87 10.75 4.97
CA THR A 31 3.23 11.78 5.80
C THR A 31 2.49 11.19 6.99
N THR A 32 2.42 11.96 8.07
CA THR A 32 1.55 11.67 9.22
C THR A 32 0.13 12.19 8.97
N GLN A 33 -0.83 11.77 9.80
CA GLN A 33 -2.22 12.25 9.75
C GLN A 33 -2.31 13.78 9.90
N TYR A 34 -1.40 14.38 10.68
CA TYR A 34 -1.28 15.84 10.80
C TYR A 34 -0.75 16.47 9.51
N GLY A 35 0.28 15.88 8.89
CA GLY A 35 0.82 16.33 7.61
C GLY A 35 -0.23 16.30 6.47
N ILE A 36 -1.10 15.28 6.44
CA ILE A 36 -2.21 15.20 5.45
C ILE A 36 -3.14 16.43 5.56
N ASN A 37 -3.41 16.92 6.77
CA ASN A 37 -4.30 18.07 6.96
C ASN A 37 -3.69 19.38 6.44
N GLN A 38 -2.36 19.54 6.55
CA GLN A 38 -1.64 20.72 6.11
C GLN A 38 -1.39 20.77 4.58
N LEU A 39 -1.60 19.66 3.86
CA LEU A 39 -1.46 19.67 2.40
C LEU A 39 -2.46 20.65 1.75
N PRO A 40 -2.05 21.42 0.73
CA PRO A 40 -2.92 22.31 -0.05
C PRO A 40 -3.79 21.51 -1.03
N LEU A 41 -4.56 20.56 -0.50
CA LEU A 41 -5.44 19.67 -1.26
C LEU A 41 -6.91 19.92 -0.91
N PRO A 42 -7.86 19.62 -1.82
CA PRO A 42 -9.29 19.62 -1.52
C PRO A 42 -9.65 18.65 -0.38
N VAL A 43 -10.64 19.02 0.44
CA VAL A 43 -11.21 18.19 1.52
C VAL A 43 -11.50 16.74 1.12
N PRO A 44 -12.16 16.44 -0.03
CA PRO A 44 -12.44 15.06 -0.40
C PRO A 44 -11.18 14.22 -0.62
N ILE A 45 -10.11 14.82 -1.16
CA ILE A 45 -8.84 14.13 -1.37
C ILE A 45 -8.14 13.86 -0.02
N LYS A 46 -8.17 14.81 0.92
CA LYS A 46 -7.64 14.59 2.27
C LYS A 46 -8.38 13.46 2.99
N SER A 47 -9.71 13.40 2.87
CA SER A 47 -10.51 12.32 3.45
C SER A 47 -10.12 10.96 2.85
N HIS A 48 -9.95 10.91 1.52
CA HIS A 48 -9.50 9.71 0.82
C HIS A 48 -8.12 9.25 1.31
N LEU A 49 -7.15 10.15 1.46
CA LEU A 49 -5.82 9.84 2.00
C LEU A 49 -5.87 9.30 3.44
N LYS A 50 -6.74 9.86 4.29
CA LYS A 50 -6.94 9.36 5.67
C LYS A 50 -7.48 7.94 5.70
N SER A 51 -8.42 7.60 4.83
CA SER A 51 -8.94 6.24 4.71
C SER A 51 -7.83 5.24 4.35
N TYR A 52 -6.91 5.63 3.47
CA TYR A 52 -5.76 4.81 3.08
C TYR A 52 -4.70 4.67 4.17
N ALA A 53 -4.55 5.66 5.05
CA ALA A 53 -3.67 5.58 6.21
C ALA A 53 -4.06 4.43 7.15
N LEU A 54 -5.36 4.19 7.33
CA LEU A 54 -5.87 3.11 8.18
C LEU A 54 -5.65 1.72 7.55
N THR A 55 -5.70 1.61 6.22
CA THR A 55 -5.51 0.34 5.50
C THR A 55 -4.04 -0.02 5.24
N SER A 56 -3.15 0.97 5.16
CA SER A 56 -1.75 0.74 4.75
C SER A 56 -0.94 -0.10 5.76
N PHE A 57 -1.29 -0.05 7.06
CA PHE A 57 -0.66 -0.86 8.11
C PHE A 57 -0.79 -2.38 7.87
N SER A 58 -1.88 -2.83 7.25
CA SER A 58 -2.06 -4.25 6.94
C SER A 58 -1.19 -4.73 5.78
N THR A 59 -0.84 -3.85 4.83
CA THR A 59 -0.06 -4.24 3.64
C THR A 59 1.44 -4.22 3.86
N LEU A 60 1.98 -3.31 4.68
CA LEU A 60 3.40 -3.32 5.06
C LEU A 60 3.76 -4.50 5.96
N SER A 61 2.82 -4.93 6.81
CA SER A 61 2.95 -6.14 7.65
C SER A 61 3.15 -7.43 6.84
N MET A 62 2.66 -7.48 5.60
CA MET A 62 2.88 -8.63 4.70
C MET A 62 4.21 -8.60 3.94
N SER A 63 5.03 -7.55 4.11
CA SER A 63 6.27 -7.33 3.35
C SER A 63 7.56 -7.35 4.17
N LEU A 64 7.49 -7.55 5.51
CA LEU A 64 8.69 -7.89 6.27
C LEU A 64 8.89 -9.42 6.26
N PRO A 65 10.06 -9.94 5.87
CA PRO A 65 10.41 -11.31 6.20
C PRO A 65 10.48 -11.40 7.73
N ARG A 66 9.58 -12.21 8.31
CA ARG A 66 9.67 -12.68 9.68
C ARG A 66 11.00 -13.44 9.79
N ASN A 67 12.05 -12.74 10.22
CA ASN A 67 13.33 -13.34 10.56
C ASN A 67 13.13 -14.21 11.80
N SER A 68 12.79 -15.48 11.56
CA SER A 68 12.88 -16.53 12.57
C SER A 68 14.36 -16.78 12.84
N ALA A 69 14.89 -16.23 13.93
CA ALA A 69 16.16 -16.66 14.50
C ALA A 69 15.98 -16.71 16.02
N SER A 70 15.73 -17.90 16.53
CA SER A 70 16.08 -18.37 17.87
C SER A 70 16.64 -19.76 17.70
#